data_AF-A0AA41VS67-F1
#
_entry.id   AF-A0AA41VS67-F1
#
_cell.length_a   1.000
_cell.length_b   1.000
_cell.length_c   1.000
_cell.angle_alpha   90.00
_cell.angle_beta   90.00
_cell.angle_gamma   90.00
#
_symmetry.space_group_name_H-M   'P 1'
#
loop_
_entity.id
_entity.type
_entity.pdbx_description
1 polymer ?
#
loop_
_entity_poly.entity_id
_entity_poly.type
_entity_poly.pdbx_seq_one_letter_code
_entity_poly.pdbx_strand_id
1 'polypeptide(L)'
;MEENINTAETLRRYIARLKERCSNLREEDRRNVENLRRTVESLEERCLDHKRAIESAIERCTKLRREYEASCRHLEILEIAAAPLFNEVLSERKDIESHMRKIIVLDDAEVCSVCLQDMSGGGEDVVALKCSHTFHEKCMSEWSKRKSNCPLCRHDMRKDQQPKLKRRRLSDDDKEDVIDLD
;
A
#
# COMPACT_ATOMS: atom_id res chain seq x y z
N MET A 1 -88.49 53.04 30.73
CA MET A 1 -87.40 53.95 30.31
C MET A 1 -86.08 53.58 30.99
N GLU A 2 -86.09 53.27 32.29
CA GLU A 2 -84.90 52.84 33.06
C GLU A 2 -84.25 51.52 32.60
N GLU A 3 -85.03 50.50 32.20
CA GLU A 3 -84.48 49.23 31.69
C GLU A 3 -83.70 49.39 30.36
N ASN A 4 -84.11 50.34 29.51
CA ASN A 4 -83.42 50.68 28.26
C ASN A 4 -82.10 51.46 28.50
N ILE A 5 -82.00 52.18 29.62
CA ILE A 5 -80.78 52.89 30.00
C ILE A 5 -79.74 51.90 30.55
N ASN A 6 -80.15 50.94 31.37
CA ASN A 6 -79.27 49.93 31.96
C ASN A 6 -78.69 48.93 30.91
N THR A 7 -79.48 48.57 29.90
CA THR A 7 -79.01 47.77 28.76
C THR A 7 -78.01 48.52 27.90
N ALA A 8 -78.22 49.82 27.63
CA ALA A 8 -77.28 50.65 26.89
C ALA A 8 -75.92 50.80 27.61
N GLU A 9 -75.91 50.99 28.92
CA GLU A 9 -74.67 51.04 29.70
C GLU A 9 -73.91 49.70 29.70
N THR A 10 -74.63 48.58 29.81
CA THR A 10 -74.03 47.25 29.77
C THR A 10 -73.36 46.97 28.42
N LEU A 11 -74.01 47.36 27.32
CA LEU A 11 -73.43 47.29 25.97
C LEU A 11 -72.19 48.19 25.83
N ARG A 12 -72.21 49.41 26.37
CA ARG A 12 -71.04 50.31 26.37
C ARG A 12 -69.83 49.67 27.08
N ARG A 13 -70.05 49.08 28.27
CA ARG A 13 -68.99 48.38 29.03
C ARG A 13 -68.45 47.17 28.25
N TYR A 14 -69.34 46.41 27.61
CA TYR A 14 -68.93 45.25 26.79
C TYR A 14 -68.09 45.67 25.57
N ILE A 15 -68.53 46.70 24.84
CA ILE A 15 -67.78 47.26 23.70
C ILE A 15 -66.41 47.79 24.14
N ALA A 16 -66.33 48.44 25.30
CA ALA A 16 -65.05 48.91 25.85
C ALA A 16 -64.07 47.75 26.09
N ARG A 17 -64.54 46.65 26.72
CA ARG A 17 -63.72 45.44 26.93
C ARG A 17 -63.27 44.79 25.62
N LEU A 18 -64.15 44.73 24.61
CA LEU A 18 -63.77 44.22 23.29
C LEU A 18 -62.70 45.08 22.62
N LYS A 19 -62.83 46.41 22.70
CA LYS A 19 -61.80 47.35 22.18
C LYS A 19 -60.46 47.17 22.87
N GLU A 20 -60.46 47.02 24.20
CA GLU A 20 -59.26 46.75 24.98
C GLU A 20 -58.62 45.42 24.57
N ARG A 21 -59.41 44.34 24.47
CA ARG A 21 -58.93 43.04 23.99
C ARG A 21 -58.33 43.11 22.59
N CYS A 22 -58.98 43.82 21.65
CA CYS A 22 -58.43 44.05 20.31
C CYS A 22 -57.18 44.92 20.32
N SER A 23 -57.02 45.84 21.28
CA SER A 23 -55.77 46.60 21.46
C SER A 23 -54.63 45.69 21.91
N ASN A 24 -54.89 44.88 22.94
CA ASN A 24 -53.89 43.96 23.50
C ASN A 24 -53.42 42.93 22.48
N LEU A 25 -54.35 42.33 21.71
CA LEU A 25 -54.00 41.40 20.64
C LEU A 25 -53.12 42.07 19.57
N ARG A 26 -53.44 43.31 19.17
CA ARG A 26 -52.62 44.05 18.19
C ARG A 26 -51.22 44.37 18.71
N GLU A 27 -51.09 44.65 20.00
CA GLU A 27 -49.77 44.85 20.62
C GLU A 27 -48.99 43.54 20.73
N GLU A 28 -49.66 42.45 21.09
CA GLU A 28 -49.06 41.12 21.16
C GLU A 28 -48.58 40.66 19.78
N ASP A 29 -49.40 40.79 18.74
CA ASP A 29 -49.02 40.52 17.35
C ASP A 29 -47.81 41.37 16.93
N ARG A 30 -47.80 42.66 17.29
CA ARG A 30 -46.66 43.55 17.00
C ARG A 30 -45.38 43.07 17.68
N ARG A 31 -45.45 42.64 18.96
CA ARG A 31 -44.30 42.09 19.68
C ARG A 31 -43.84 40.78 19.06
N ASN A 32 -44.76 39.92 18.65
CA ASN A 32 -44.45 38.64 18.03
C ASN A 32 -43.75 38.81 16.67
N VAL A 33 -44.25 39.71 15.82
CA VAL A 33 -43.61 40.06 14.54
C VAL A 33 -42.21 40.60 14.76
N GLU A 34 -42.02 41.48 15.74
CA GLU A 34 -40.71 42.05 16.05
C GLU A 34 -39.73 40.99 16.62
N ASN A 35 -40.20 40.06 17.45
CA ASN A 35 -39.38 38.95 17.95
C ASN A 35 -38.99 37.97 16.84
N LEU A 36 -39.92 37.66 15.94
CA LEU A 36 -39.64 36.85 14.75
C LEU A 36 -38.60 37.53 13.87
N ARG A 37 -38.75 38.84 13.62
CA ARG A 37 -37.79 39.63 12.86
C ARG A 37 -36.38 39.53 13.44
N ARG A 38 -36.21 39.75 14.74
CA ARG A 38 -34.88 39.61 15.40
C ARG A 38 -34.31 38.20 15.30
N THR A 39 -35.18 37.20 15.39
CA THR A 39 -34.77 35.80 15.25
C THR A 39 -34.28 35.51 13.83
N VAL A 40 -34.98 36.01 12.81
CA VAL A 40 -34.57 35.91 11.41
C VAL A 40 -33.23 36.60 11.20
N GLU A 41 -33.07 37.85 11.67
CA GLU A 41 -31.82 38.60 11.56
C GLU A 41 -30.64 37.84 12.22
N SER A 42 -30.85 37.24 13.40
CA SER A 42 -29.84 36.41 14.07
C SER A 42 -29.51 35.12 13.31
N LEU A 43 -30.50 34.47 12.69
CA LEU A 43 -30.28 33.28 11.87
C LEU A 43 -29.52 33.61 10.59
N GLU A 44 -29.83 34.74 9.96
CA GLU A 44 -29.12 35.23 8.78
C GLU A 44 -27.65 35.51 9.09
N GLU A 45 -27.36 36.18 10.21
CA GLU A 45 -25.99 36.43 10.68
C GLU A 45 -25.24 35.12 10.90
N ARG A 46 -25.84 34.15 11.61
CA ARG A 46 -25.26 32.82 11.79
C ARG A 46 -24.99 32.12 10.46
N CYS A 47 -25.92 32.17 9.51
CA CYS A 47 -25.73 31.56 8.19
C CYS A 47 -24.56 32.20 7.44
N LEU A 48 -24.40 33.52 7.52
CA LEU A 48 -23.27 34.23 6.94
C LEU A 48 -21.94 33.81 7.56
N ASP A 49 -21.90 33.62 8.88
CA ASP A 49 -20.70 33.15 9.56
C ASP A 49 -20.33 31.72 9.19
N HIS A 50 -21.32 30.82 9.09
CA HIS A 50 -21.07 29.46 8.59
C HIS A 50 -20.56 29.48 7.16
N LYS A 51 -21.12 30.33 6.29
CA LYS A 51 -20.65 30.49 4.91
C LYS A 51 -19.18 30.92 4.88
N ARG A 52 -18.81 31.96 5.64
CA ARG A 52 -17.41 32.43 5.74
C ARG A 52 -16.47 31.33 6.25
N ALA A 53 -16.90 30.56 7.25
CA ALA A 53 -16.11 29.47 7.81
C ALA A 53 -15.85 28.36 6.77
N ILE A 54 -16.88 28.00 5.99
CA ILE A 54 -16.77 27.02 4.90
C ILE A 54 -15.83 27.54 3.81
N GLU A 55 -15.99 28.79 3.36
CA GLU A 55 -15.12 29.41 2.35
C GLU A 55 -13.64 29.40 2.80
N SER A 56 -13.38 29.78 4.06
CA SER A 56 -12.05 29.74 4.64
C SER A 56 -11.47 28.32 4.73
N ALA A 57 -12.30 27.31 5.03
CA ALA A 57 -11.88 25.91 5.04
C ALA A 57 -11.51 25.42 3.63
N ILE A 58 -12.32 25.76 2.62
CA ILE A 58 -12.04 25.45 1.21
C ILE A 58 -10.71 26.08 0.78
N GLU A 59 -10.46 27.35 1.14
CA GLU A 59 -9.20 28.03 0.84
C GLU A 59 -7.99 27.30 1.45
N ARG A 60 -8.07 26.87 2.72
CA ARG A 60 -7.01 26.06 3.35
C ARG A 60 -6.78 24.73 2.63
N CYS A 61 -7.86 24.01 2.29
CA CYS A 61 -7.77 22.72 1.60
C CYS A 61 -7.19 22.87 0.18
N THR A 62 -7.56 23.93 -0.54
CA THR A 62 -7.02 24.18 -1.89
C THR A 62 -5.55 24.55 -1.85
N LYS A 63 -5.10 25.33 -0.86
CA LYS A 63 -3.68 25.62 -0.64
C LYS A 63 -2.88 24.35 -0.35
N LEU A 64 -3.34 23.54 0.61
CA LEU A 64 -2.66 22.29 0.98
C LEU A 64 -2.59 21.31 -0.20
N ARG A 65 -3.66 21.22 -1.01
CA ARG A 65 -3.67 20.42 -2.23
C ARG A 65 -2.58 20.88 -3.21
N ARG A 66 -2.44 22.18 -3.45
CA ARG A 66 -1.40 22.71 -4.34
C ARG A 66 0.01 22.41 -3.85
N GLU A 67 0.24 22.51 -2.54
CA GLU A 67 1.51 22.17 -1.91
C GLU A 67 1.81 20.68 -2.10
N TYR A 68 0.84 19.81 -1.83
CA TYR A 68 0.97 18.36 -2.07
C TYR A 68 1.23 18.02 -3.53
N GLU A 69 0.47 18.59 -4.47
CA GLU A 69 0.69 18.40 -5.91
C GLU A 69 2.08 18.88 -6.36
N ALA A 70 2.59 19.98 -5.78
CA ALA A 70 3.95 20.44 -6.04
C ALA A 70 5.00 19.44 -5.51
N SER A 71 4.79 18.87 -4.32
CA SER A 71 5.63 17.80 -3.78
C SER A 71 5.60 16.54 -4.64
N CYS A 72 4.42 16.11 -5.12
CA CYS A 72 4.28 14.95 -6.01
C CYS A 72 5.03 15.17 -7.33
N ARG A 73 4.88 16.33 -7.97
CA ARG A 73 5.66 16.68 -9.17
C ARG A 73 7.17 16.64 -8.93
N HIS A 74 7.62 17.03 -7.74
CA HIS A 74 9.04 16.94 -7.39
C HIS A 74 9.53 15.49 -7.30
N LEU A 75 8.72 14.59 -6.74
CA LEU A 75 9.02 13.16 -6.67
C LEU A 75 9.03 12.51 -8.06
N GLU A 76 8.07 12.85 -8.93
CA GLU A 76 8.05 12.39 -10.34
C GLU A 76 9.31 12.84 -11.10
N ILE A 77 9.73 14.09 -10.91
CA ILE A 77 10.96 14.61 -11.51
C ILE A 77 12.19 13.85 -10.99
N LEU A 78 12.23 13.53 -9.69
CA LEU A 78 13.33 12.76 -9.10
C LEU A 78 13.37 11.31 -9.64
N GLU A 79 12.23 10.65 -9.81
CA GLU A 79 12.18 9.32 -10.42
C GLU A 79 12.69 9.34 -11.87
N ILE A 80 12.23 10.30 -12.68
CA ILE A 80 12.64 10.42 -14.08
C ILE A 80 14.12 10.80 -14.19
N ALA A 81 14.61 11.72 -13.37
CA ALA A 81 16.01 12.17 -13.41
C ALA A 81 16.99 11.14 -12.84
N ALA A 82 16.56 10.31 -11.88
CA ALA A 82 17.39 9.27 -11.28
C ALA A 82 17.38 7.95 -12.07
N ALA A 83 16.33 7.67 -12.87
CA ALA A 83 16.23 6.44 -13.65
C ALA A 83 17.43 6.18 -14.60
N PRO A 84 17.98 7.16 -15.33
CA PRO A 84 19.16 6.96 -16.17
C PRO A 84 20.39 6.56 -15.35
N LEU A 85 20.63 7.24 -14.23
CA LEU A 85 21.77 6.96 -13.34
C LEU A 85 21.63 5.58 -12.69
N PHE A 86 20.41 5.20 -12.30
CA PHE A 86 20.13 3.87 -11.74
C PHE A 86 20.35 2.77 -12.79
N ASN A 87 19.91 2.99 -14.03
CA ASN A 87 20.11 2.04 -15.13
C ASN A 87 21.59 1.91 -15.52
N GLU A 88 22.36 3.00 -15.52
CA GLU A 88 23.80 3.01 -15.82
C GLU A 88 24.59 2.20 -14.79
N VAL A 89 24.34 2.42 -13.49
CA VAL A 89 24.93 1.64 -12.40
C VAL A 89 24.55 0.15 -12.48
N LEU A 90 23.32 -0.17 -12.90
CA LEU A 90 22.89 -1.54 -13.10
C LEU A 90 23.53 -2.21 -14.32
N SER A 91 23.76 -1.47 -15.41
CA SER A 91 24.49 -2.01 -16.57
C SER A 91 25.95 -2.32 -16.22
N GLU A 92 26.62 -1.41 -15.52
CA GLU A 92 28.00 -1.63 -15.06
C GLU A 92 28.10 -2.85 -14.15
N ARG A 93 27.13 -3.03 -13.23
CA ARG A 93 27.07 -4.23 -12.38
C ARG A 93 26.90 -5.51 -13.19
N LYS A 94 26.03 -5.52 -14.20
CA LYS A 94 25.82 -6.69 -15.08
C LYS A 94 27.07 -7.01 -15.89
N ASP A 95 27.79 -6.00 -16.35
CA ASP A 95 29.03 -6.18 -17.09
C ASP A 95 30.13 -6.74 -16.18
N ILE A 96 30.25 -6.25 -14.94
CA ILE A 96 31.16 -6.80 -13.93
C ILE A 96 30.80 -8.25 -13.60
N GLU A 97 29.51 -8.57 -13.39
CA GLU A 97 29.07 -9.94 -13.10
C GLU A 97 29.33 -10.89 -14.27
N SER A 98 29.09 -10.43 -15.51
CA SER A 98 29.39 -11.17 -16.73
C SER A 98 30.90 -11.41 -16.89
N HIS A 99 31.72 -10.38 -16.66
CA HIS A 99 33.18 -10.50 -16.69
C HIS A 99 33.70 -11.40 -15.57
N MET A 100 33.14 -11.33 -14.36
CA MET A 100 33.48 -12.24 -13.25
C MET A 100 33.11 -13.69 -13.57
N ARG A 101 31.94 -13.96 -14.13
CA ARG A 101 31.58 -15.30 -14.62
C ARG A 101 32.56 -15.78 -15.68
N LYS A 102 32.96 -14.91 -16.61
CA LYS A 102 33.92 -15.25 -17.66
C LYS A 102 35.32 -15.53 -17.13
N ILE A 103 35.77 -14.78 -16.11
CA ILE A 103 37.05 -14.99 -15.43
C ILE A 103 37.04 -16.31 -14.64
N ILE A 104 35.94 -16.64 -13.95
CA ILE A 104 35.80 -17.93 -13.25
C ILE A 104 35.81 -19.09 -14.25
N VAL A 105 35.12 -18.96 -15.40
CA VAL A 105 35.08 -19.99 -16.45
C VAL A 105 36.42 -20.16 -17.20
N LEU A 106 37.30 -19.16 -17.20
CA LEU A 106 38.63 -19.26 -17.81
C LEU A 106 39.66 -19.98 -16.90
N ASP A 107 39.38 -20.09 -15.60
CA ASP A 107 40.21 -20.84 -14.63
C ASP A 107 39.69 -22.28 -14.43
N ASP A 108 38.41 -22.55 -14.77
CA ASP A 108 37.81 -23.88 -14.87
C ASP A 108 38.11 -24.56 -16.23
N ALA A 109 39.34 -24.42 -16.75
CA ALA A 109 39.85 -25.52 -17.56
C ALA A 109 39.86 -26.73 -16.62
N GLU A 110 38.94 -27.67 -16.84
CA GLU A 110 38.66 -28.80 -15.98
C GLU A 110 39.92 -29.67 -15.81
N VAL A 111 40.84 -29.31 -14.91
CA VAL A 111 42.08 -30.09 -14.67
C VAL A 111 41.82 -31.10 -13.58
N CYS A 112 42.08 -32.38 -13.85
CA CYS A 112 41.95 -33.42 -12.85
C CYS A 112 43.00 -33.23 -11.75
N SER A 113 42.59 -32.95 -10.51
CA SER A 113 43.53 -32.66 -9.42
C SER A 113 44.37 -33.86 -8.93
N VAL A 114 44.18 -35.05 -9.51
CA VAL A 114 44.92 -36.27 -9.18
C VAL A 114 46.10 -36.48 -10.13
N CYS A 115 45.92 -36.23 -11.44
CA CYS A 115 46.98 -36.34 -12.45
C CYS A 115 47.48 -35.00 -13.00
N LEU A 116 46.81 -33.90 -12.66
CA LEU A 116 47.08 -32.53 -13.12
C LEU A 116 47.00 -32.36 -14.65
N GLN A 117 46.19 -33.18 -15.31
CA GLN A 117 45.92 -33.11 -16.76
C GLN A 117 44.50 -32.60 -17.03
N ASP A 118 44.32 -31.98 -18.19
CA ASP A 118 43.04 -31.44 -18.67
C ASP A 118 42.03 -32.58 -18.93
N MET A 119 40.83 -32.45 -18.37
CA MET A 119 39.71 -33.39 -18.50
C MET A 119 38.98 -33.23 -19.84
N SER A 120 39.21 -32.12 -20.56
CA SER A 120 38.54 -31.79 -21.83
C SER A 120 39.19 -32.43 -23.06
N GLY A 121 40.46 -32.84 -22.96
CA GLY A 121 41.32 -33.05 -24.13
C GLY A 121 41.53 -34.49 -24.63
N GLY A 122 41.02 -35.51 -23.93
CA GLY A 122 41.50 -36.89 -24.10
C GLY A 122 40.48 -37.98 -24.42
N GLY A 123 39.17 -37.70 -24.38
CA GLY A 123 38.14 -38.75 -24.50
C GLY A 123 38.14 -39.76 -23.33
N GLU A 124 38.73 -39.39 -22.19
CA GLU A 124 38.71 -40.18 -20.97
C GLU A 124 37.41 -39.93 -20.19
N ASP A 125 36.78 -40.99 -19.68
CA ASP A 125 35.56 -40.87 -18.88
C ASP A 125 35.80 -40.09 -17.59
N VAL A 126 34.86 -39.21 -17.24
CA VAL A 126 34.92 -38.33 -16.05
C VAL A 126 33.86 -38.78 -15.06
N VAL A 127 34.22 -38.78 -13.77
CA VAL A 127 33.30 -39.09 -12.67
C VAL A 127 33.13 -37.89 -11.75
N ALA A 128 31.88 -37.54 -11.47
CA ALA A 128 31.52 -36.55 -10.45
C ALA A 128 31.18 -37.27 -9.13
N LEU A 129 31.83 -36.85 -8.03
CA LEU A 129 31.48 -37.31 -6.70
C LEU A 129 30.23 -36.58 -6.19
N LYS A 130 29.57 -37.11 -5.14
CA LYS A 130 28.41 -36.43 -4.53
C LYS A 130 28.71 -35.07 -3.91
N CYS A 131 29.99 -34.80 -3.64
CA CYS A 131 30.47 -33.48 -3.24
C CYS A 131 30.73 -32.54 -4.43
N SER A 132 30.19 -32.86 -5.61
CA SER A 132 30.21 -32.08 -6.85
C SER A 132 31.57 -31.96 -7.56
N HIS A 133 32.63 -32.56 -7.02
CA HIS A 133 33.96 -32.50 -7.62
C HIS A 133 34.16 -33.58 -8.67
N THR A 134 34.79 -33.22 -9.80
CA THR A 134 35.02 -34.04 -10.98
C THR A 134 36.47 -34.48 -11.12
N PHE A 135 36.67 -35.72 -11.60
CA PHE A 135 37.99 -36.32 -11.82
C PHE A 135 37.89 -37.33 -12.96
N HIS A 136 39.00 -37.67 -13.62
CA HIS A 136 39.02 -38.85 -14.50
C HIS A 136 38.58 -40.10 -13.71
N GLU A 137 37.75 -40.94 -14.33
CA GLU A 137 37.24 -42.17 -13.72
C GLU A 137 38.39 -43.07 -13.26
N LYS A 138 39.44 -43.19 -14.08
CA LYS A 138 40.65 -43.94 -13.75
C LYS A 138 41.37 -43.38 -12.52
N CYS A 139 41.52 -42.06 -12.45
CA CYS A 139 42.15 -41.38 -11.32
C CYS A 139 41.37 -41.60 -10.03
N MET A 140 40.03 -41.48 -10.08
CA MET A 140 39.20 -41.70 -8.90
C MET A 140 39.15 -43.18 -8.49
N SER A 141 39.11 -44.09 -9.46
CA SER A 141 39.16 -45.54 -9.21
C SER A 141 40.43 -45.94 -8.47
N GLU A 142 41.60 -45.49 -8.92
CA GLU A 142 42.88 -45.75 -8.23
C GLU A 142 42.97 -45.09 -6.86
N TRP A 143 42.44 -43.87 -6.72
CA TRP A 143 42.40 -43.19 -5.43
C TRP A 143 41.52 -43.92 -4.41
N SER A 144 40.34 -44.36 -4.84
CA SER A 144 39.34 -45.04 -4.00
C SER A 144 39.86 -46.35 -3.38
N LYS A 145 40.80 -47.03 -4.06
CA LYS A 145 41.48 -48.23 -3.56
C LYS A 145 42.35 -47.94 -2.33
N ARG A 146 42.85 -46.70 -2.19
CA ARG A 146 43.76 -46.28 -1.11
C ARG A 146 43.06 -45.43 -0.05
N LYS A 147 42.14 -44.56 -0.47
CA LYS A 147 41.45 -43.59 0.40
C LYS A 147 40.00 -43.44 -0.02
N SER A 148 39.08 -43.38 0.94
CA SER A 148 37.64 -43.22 0.68
C SER A 148 37.15 -41.78 0.83
N ASN A 149 38.01 -40.79 0.59
CA ASN A 149 37.64 -39.38 0.69
C ASN A 149 37.96 -38.61 -0.59
N CYS A 150 37.19 -37.55 -0.86
CA CYS A 150 37.45 -36.65 -1.98
C CYS A 150 38.85 -36.01 -1.83
N PRO A 151 39.72 -36.04 -2.86
CA PRO A 151 41.03 -35.38 -2.84
C PRO A 151 40.97 -33.87 -2.57
N LEU A 152 39.89 -33.21 -3.03
CA LEU A 152 39.73 -31.75 -2.96
C LEU A 152 39.14 -31.30 -1.61
N CYS A 153 38.01 -31.87 -1.21
CA CYS A 153 37.26 -31.39 -0.05
C CYS A 153 37.23 -32.37 1.14
N ARG A 154 37.90 -33.53 1.02
CA ARG A 154 37.96 -34.59 2.06
C ARG A 154 36.62 -35.20 2.45
N HIS A 155 35.55 -34.95 1.68
CA HIS A 155 34.24 -35.55 1.89
C HIS A 155 34.33 -37.09 1.84
N ASP A 156 33.71 -37.77 2.81
CA ASP A 156 33.75 -39.23 2.94
C ASP A 156 32.74 -39.90 2.01
N MET A 157 33.24 -40.65 1.04
CA MET A 157 32.46 -41.30 -0.01
C MET A 157 31.63 -42.49 0.50
N ARG A 158 31.82 -42.94 1.75
CA ARG A 158 31.06 -44.06 2.33
C ARG A 158 29.71 -43.66 2.93
N LYS A 159 29.52 -42.38 3.28
CA LYS A 159 28.36 -41.87 4.05
C LYS A 159 27.08 -41.74 3.22
N ASP A 160 27.03 -42.45 2.10
CA ASP A 160 26.17 -42.13 0.97
C ASP A 160 25.15 -43.22 0.62
N GLN A 161 25.06 -44.27 1.46
CA GLN A 161 23.96 -45.22 1.43
C GLN A 161 22.75 -44.61 2.16
N GLN A 162 21.74 -44.12 1.44
CA GLN A 162 20.46 -43.71 2.02
C GLN A 162 19.36 -44.76 1.81
N PRO A 163 18.49 -44.99 2.81
CA PRO A 163 17.34 -45.88 2.71
C PRO A 163 16.23 -45.26 1.82
N LYS A 164 15.55 -46.09 1.02
CA LYS A 164 14.50 -45.68 0.07
C LYS A 164 13.23 -45.21 0.81
N LEU A 165 12.90 -43.92 0.76
CA LEU A 165 11.63 -43.35 1.26
C LEU A 165 10.60 -43.18 0.11
N LYS A 166 9.40 -43.74 0.29
CA LYS A 166 8.26 -43.69 -0.67
C LYS A 166 7.58 -42.30 -0.64
N ARG A 167 7.33 -41.71 -1.82
CA ARG A 167 6.59 -40.43 -1.99
C ARG A 167 5.07 -40.67 -1.95
N ARG A 168 4.31 -39.81 -1.25
CA ARG A 168 2.83 -39.72 -1.28
C ARG A 168 2.42 -38.53 -2.18
N ARG A 169 1.37 -38.67 -3.00
CA ARG A 169 0.81 -37.61 -3.87
C ARG A 169 -0.12 -36.68 -3.06
N LEU A 170 -0.15 -35.39 -3.41
CA LEU A 170 -1.11 -34.39 -2.94
C LEU A 170 -2.30 -34.36 -3.92
N SER A 171 -3.53 -34.20 -3.41
CA SER A 171 -4.79 -34.13 -4.18
C SER A 171 -5.27 -32.69 -4.40
N ASP A 172 -6.15 -32.51 -5.39
CA ASP A 172 -6.53 -31.27 -6.07
C ASP A 172 -7.61 -30.39 -5.36
N ASP A 173 -7.83 -30.52 -4.06
CA ASP A 173 -9.04 -29.95 -3.41
C ASP A 173 -8.94 -28.50 -2.87
N ASP A 174 -7.85 -27.75 -3.10
CA ASP A 174 -7.65 -26.41 -2.49
C ASP A 174 -7.90 -25.22 -3.46
N LYS A 175 -8.93 -25.25 -4.31
CA LYS A 175 -9.29 -24.10 -5.15
C LYS A 175 -10.79 -23.84 -5.21
N GLU A 176 -11.29 -23.03 -4.29
CA GLU A 176 -12.47 -22.20 -4.52
C GLU A 176 -12.54 -21.13 -3.41
N ASP A 177 -12.34 -19.86 -3.80
CA ASP A 177 -12.92 -18.65 -3.18
C ASP A 177 -12.33 -17.41 -3.88
N VAL A 178 -12.91 -17.05 -5.04
CA VAL A 178 -12.76 -15.72 -5.66
C VAL A 178 -14.15 -15.11 -5.71
N ILE A 179 -14.40 -14.11 -4.89
CA ILE A 179 -15.66 -13.34 -4.87
C ILE A 179 -15.50 -12.20 -5.87
N ASP A 180 -16.33 -12.23 -6.92
CA ASP A 180 -16.51 -11.13 -7.87
C ASP A 180 -17.53 -10.14 -7.29
N LEU A 181 -17.20 -8.84 -7.28
CA LEU A 181 -18.07 -7.76 -6.82
C LEU A 181 -18.33 -6.81 -8.00
N ASP A 182 -19.54 -6.88 -8.55
CA ASP A 182 -20.15 -5.83 -9.38
C ASP A 182 -20.79 -4.75 -8.49
#